data_AF-A0A524GFC3-F1
#
_entry.id   AF-A0A524GFC3-F1
#
_cell.length_a   1.000
_cell.length_b   1.000
_cell.length_c   1.000
_cell.angle_alpha   90.00
_cell.angle_beta   90.00
_cell.angle_gamma   90.00
#
_symmetry.space_group_name_H-M   'P 1'
#
loop_
_entity.id
_entity.type
_entity.pdbx_description
1 polymer ?
#
loop_
_entity_poly.entity_id
_entity_poly.type
_entity_poly.pdbx_seq_one_letter_code
_entity_poly.pdbx_strand_id
1 'polypeptide(L)'
;STHKRQEEVRNLCKKVQAIVVVGGRGSANTQRLGQIAEEMGCKVFMAETQEDLDFGVISRFDRVGVTAGASTPTWMINRIVRTLESCPGKGDSLFTFFIFTFLRSMMASNLFISLAGGLLALICSILQNFPPDARDFFVAFGYLFAIHNMNRYTDYKTKKLNDSRQEAFWRSYSLPLLVMSGFALALSIYFALQQGTLQFVLLLIMSLLGILYSVPIIPKVITNIIRVRKLKEIPGSKTFFVALAWSFVTVLIPALNTNAFSPQNLSVFLLIGLFVFIRTVLLDVFDVQGDMIAGKETLPVCIGEKKSIRLLYYSMAILAALLVLFTAIGMTAKSGIWMLGPVLSLLLLTRLYEKKKLVQGIRLEFWLESHFYLIAAFVWLGSTLS
;
A
#
# COMPACT_ATOMS: atom_id res chain seq x y z
N SER A 1 -3.38 9.16 28.76
CA SER A 1 -4.34 9.66 29.76
C SER A 1 -5.25 10.70 29.12
N THR A 2 -6.44 10.92 29.67
CA THR A 2 -7.42 11.91 29.19
C THR A 2 -6.84 13.34 29.18
N HIS A 3 -6.02 13.69 30.19
CA HIS A 3 -5.29 14.96 30.24
C HIS A 3 -4.41 15.22 29.01
N LYS A 4 -3.72 14.19 28.51
CA LYS A 4 -2.84 14.31 27.34
C LYS A 4 -3.63 14.69 26.08
N ARG A 5 -4.84 14.14 25.89
CA ARG A 5 -5.69 14.46 24.73
C ARG A 5 -6.30 15.86 24.82
N GLN A 6 -6.63 16.32 26.03
CA GLN A 6 -7.08 17.69 26.24
C GLN A 6 -5.99 18.70 25.88
N GLU A 7 -4.75 18.41 26.27
CA GLU A 7 -3.59 19.23 25.90
C GLU A 7 -3.30 19.18 24.39
N GLU A 8 -3.42 18.00 23.76
CA GLU A 8 -3.33 17.84 22.31
C GLU A 8 -4.39 18.67 21.58
N VAL A 9 -5.64 18.71 22.06
CA VAL A 9 -6.70 19.57 21.49
C VAL A 9 -6.32 21.05 21.61
N ARG A 10 -5.86 21.52 22.77
CA ARG A 10 -5.43 22.93 22.92
C ARG A 10 -4.30 23.28 21.94
N ASN A 11 -3.34 22.38 21.76
CA ASN A 11 -2.25 22.58 20.82
C ASN A 11 -2.69 22.50 19.36
N LEU A 12 -3.70 21.68 19.05
CA LEU A 12 -4.29 21.57 17.72
C LEU A 12 -5.08 22.84 17.37
N CYS A 13 -5.88 23.35 18.30
CA CYS A 13 -6.66 24.59 18.15
C CYS A 13 -5.80 25.80 17.74
N LYS A 14 -4.54 25.85 18.19
CA LYS A 14 -3.59 26.91 17.78
C LYS A 14 -3.21 26.86 16.29
N LYS A 15 -3.52 25.76 15.59
CA LYS A 15 -3.09 25.49 14.20
C LYS A 15 -4.25 25.38 13.21
N VAL A 16 -5.50 25.37 13.71
CA VAL A 16 -6.70 25.10 12.91
C VAL A 16 -7.80 26.11 13.22
N GLN A 17 -8.67 26.37 12.24
CA GLN A 17 -9.78 27.31 12.39
C GLN A 17 -11.05 26.61 12.90
N ALA A 18 -11.18 25.33 12.57
CA ALA A 18 -12.27 24.48 13.01
C ALA A 18 -11.72 23.13 13.49
N ILE A 19 -12.48 22.47 14.37
CA ILE A 19 -12.18 21.11 14.82
C ILE A 19 -13.44 20.24 14.71
N VAL A 20 -13.25 19.01 14.23
CA VAL A 20 -14.27 17.97 14.26
C VAL A 20 -13.94 17.03 15.42
N VAL A 21 -14.88 16.90 16.36
CA VAL A 21 -14.78 16.01 17.51
C VAL A 21 -15.59 14.76 17.22
N VAL A 22 -14.89 13.63 17.05
CA VAL A 22 -15.49 12.36 16.68
C VAL A 22 -15.85 11.53 17.91
N GLY A 23 -17.12 11.15 18.00
CA GLY A 23 -17.62 10.25 19.04
C GLY A 23 -19.05 10.58 19.46
N GLY A 24 -19.62 9.70 20.30
CA GLY A 24 -21.00 9.83 20.76
C GLY A 24 -21.27 11.19 21.42
N ARG A 25 -22.35 11.86 21.01
CA ARG A 25 -22.77 13.17 21.54
C ARG A 25 -23.05 13.13 23.04
N GLY A 26 -23.42 11.97 23.58
CA GLY A 26 -23.64 11.75 25.02
C GLY A 26 -22.38 11.39 25.82
N SER A 27 -21.21 11.27 25.20
CA SER A 27 -19.98 10.97 25.93
C SER A 27 -19.41 12.22 26.60
N ALA A 28 -19.31 12.18 27.93
CA ALA A 28 -18.71 13.27 28.71
C ALA A 28 -17.30 13.65 28.22
N ASN A 29 -16.52 12.69 27.73
CA ASN A 29 -15.19 12.96 27.21
C ASN A 29 -15.22 13.66 25.84
N THR A 30 -16.10 13.23 24.93
CA THR A 30 -16.31 13.90 23.63
C THR A 30 -16.78 15.33 23.85
N GLN A 31 -17.76 15.54 24.72
CA GLN A 31 -18.26 16.87 25.10
C GLN A 31 -17.16 17.74 25.70
N ARG A 32 -16.35 17.20 26.61
CA ARG A 32 -15.26 17.95 27.23
C ARG A 32 -14.19 18.38 26.22
N LEU A 33 -13.87 17.54 25.23
CA LEU A 33 -12.94 17.91 24.15
C LEU A 33 -13.52 19.04 23.27
N GLY A 34 -14.83 19.00 23.00
CA GLY A 34 -15.54 20.07 22.31
C GLY A 34 -15.50 21.40 23.08
N GLN A 35 -15.87 21.38 24.35
CA GLN A 35 -15.82 22.57 25.21
C GLN A 35 -14.42 23.20 25.24
N ILE A 36 -13.37 22.39 25.39
CA ILE A 36 -11.99 22.91 25.37
C ILE A 36 -11.65 23.56 24.03
N ALA A 37 -12.15 23.02 22.92
CA ALA A 37 -11.91 23.63 21.62
C ALA A 37 -12.71 24.94 21.41
N GLU A 38 -13.93 25.01 21.94
CA GLU A 38 -14.72 26.26 21.96
C GLU A 38 -14.06 27.32 22.85
N GLU A 39 -13.58 26.94 24.04
CA GLU A 39 -12.82 27.79 24.96
C GLU A 39 -11.55 28.37 24.28
N MET A 40 -10.94 27.62 23.36
CA MET A 40 -9.78 28.03 22.58
C MET A 40 -10.13 28.86 21.33
N GLY A 41 -11.42 29.13 21.07
CA GLY A 41 -11.90 29.94 19.95
C GLY A 41 -12.02 29.21 18.62
N CYS A 42 -11.90 27.88 18.57
CA CYS A 42 -12.12 27.12 17.35
C CYS A 42 -13.61 26.86 17.11
N LYS A 43 -14.04 26.84 15.84
CA LYS A 43 -15.37 26.34 15.50
C LYS A 43 -15.43 24.83 15.72
N VAL A 44 -16.38 24.34 16.52
CA VAL A 44 -16.51 22.91 16.83
C VAL A 44 -17.64 22.27 16.03
N PHE A 45 -17.35 21.10 15.47
CA PHE A 45 -18.31 20.19 14.84
C PHE A 45 -18.29 18.85 15.59
N MET A 46 -19.43 18.38 16.06
CA MET A 46 -19.56 17.07 16.69
C MET A 46 -20.10 16.08 15.66
N ALA A 47 -19.41 14.96 15.45
CA ALA A 47 -19.82 13.97 14.47
C ALA A 47 -19.67 12.54 15.00
N GLU A 48 -20.73 11.75 14.91
CA GLU A 48 -20.73 10.30 15.11
C GLU A 48 -20.56 9.59 13.76
N THR A 49 -21.24 10.09 12.74
CA THR A 49 -21.14 9.60 11.36
C THR A 49 -20.79 10.72 10.38
N GLN A 50 -20.47 10.32 9.15
CA GLN A 50 -20.21 11.24 8.05
C GLN A 50 -21.44 12.09 7.66
N GLU A 51 -22.66 11.67 8.03
CA GLU A 51 -23.89 12.43 7.77
C GLU A 51 -24.06 13.62 8.73
N ASP A 52 -23.36 13.63 9.87
CA ASP A 52 -23.39 14.75 10.83
C ASP A 52 -22.61 15.99 10.33
N LEU A 53 -21.85 15.86 9.24
CA LEU A 53 -20.98 16.92 8.73
C LEU A 53 -21.66 17.74 7.65
N ASP A 54 -21.77 19.05 7.88
CA ASP A 54 -22.17 20.01 6.85
C ASP A 54 -20.95 20.50 6.06
N PHE A 55 -20.75 19.93 4.86
CA PHE A 55 -19.65 20.28 3.98
C PHE A 55 -19.73 21.72 3.45
N GLY A 56 -20.91 22.30 3.34
CA GLY A 56 -21.08 23.69 2.91
C GLY A 56 -20.54 24.69 3.93
N VAL A 57 -20.54 24.32 5.21
CA VAL A 57 -19.95 25.11 6.30
C VAL A 57 -18.47 24.77 6.47
N ILE A 58 -18.12 23.48 6.45
CA ILE A 58 -16.74 23.01 6.69
C ILE A 58 -15.78 23.46 5.58
N SER A 59 -16.23 23.45 4.32
CA SER A 59 -15.41 23.92 3.17
C SER A 59 -15.02 25.40 3.24
N ARG A 60 -15.58 26.18 4.17
CA ARG A 60 -15.22 27.60 4.40
C ARG A 60 -13.96 27.77 5.26
N PHE A 61 -13.45 26.69 5.85
CA PHE A 61 -12.24 26.71 6.66
C PHE A 61 -11.06 26.17 5.86
N ASP A 62 -9.90 26.82 5.99
CA ASP A 62 -8.65 26.39 5.33
C ASP A 62 -8.04 25.18 6.04
N ARG A 63 -8.10 25.16 7.38
CA ARG A 63 -7.56 24.07 8.20
C ARG A 63 -8.58 23.59 9.22
N VAL A 64 -8.93 22.31 9.09
CA VAL A 64 -9.85 21.60 9.98
C VAL A 64 -9.07 20.52 10.73
N GLY A 65 -9.04 20.61 12.05
CA GLY A 65 -8.50 19.56 12.90
C GLY A 65 -9.51 18.44 13.14
N VAL A 66 -9.04 17.22 13.41
CA VAL A 66 -9.90 16.12 13.85
C VAL A 66 -9.36 15.59 15.16
N THR A 67 -10.25 15.44 16.14
CA THR A 67 -9.95 14.84 17.45
C THR A 67 -11.03 13.82 17.82
N ALA A 68 -10.77 12.97 18.79
CA ALA A 68 -11.72 11.95 19.20
C ALA A 68 -11.55 11.50 20.66
N GLY A 69 -12.67 11.04 21.23
CA GLY A 69 -12.71 10.46 22.57
C GLY A 69 -11.85 9.20 22.71
N ALA A 70 -11.44 8.89 23.94
CA ALA A 70 -10.66 7.66 24.27
C ALA A 70 -11.36 6.36 23.85
N SER A 71 -12.69 6.37 23.92
CA SER A 71 -13.56 5.26 23.56
C SER A 71 -13.97 5.26 22.08
N THR A 72 -13.60 6.28 21.30
CA THR A 72 -13.97 6.36 19.88
C THR A 72 -13.03 5.45 19.07
N PRO A 73 -13.55 4.45 18.34
CA PRO A 73 -12.71 3.57 17.54
C PRO A 73 -12.02 4.32 16.40
N THR A 74 -10.75 3.98 16.10
CA THR A 74 -9.97 4.61 15.02
C THR A 74 -10.65 4.53 13.65
N TRP A 75 -11.44 3.48 13.38
CA TRP A 75 -12.16 3.34 12.11
C TRP A 75 -13.20 4.45 11.90
N MET A 76 -13.86 4.90 12.97
CA MET A 76 -14.84 5.98 12.93
C MET A 76 -14.14 7.31 12.64
N ILE A 77 -13.02 7.57 13.32
CA ILE A 77 -12.16 8.74 13.09
C ILE A 77 -11.69 8.76 11.64
N ASN A 78 -11.16 7.63 11.15
CA ASN A 78 -10.68 7.50 9.78
C ASN A 78 -11.77 7.71 8.74
N ARG A 79 -13.02 7.34 9.03
CA ARG A 79 -14.16 7.56 8.13
C ARG A 79 -14.45 9.06 8.01
N ILE A 80 -14.54 9.77 9.13
CA ILE A 80 -14.68 11.22 9.17
C ILE A 80 -13.54 11.92 8.43
N VAL A 81 -12.29 11.56 8.72
CA VAL A 81 -11.10 12.12 8.05
C VAL A 81 -11.18 11.91 6.53
N ARG A 82 -11.50 10.70 6.07
CA ARG A 82 -11.62 10.40 4.62
C ARG A 82 -12.70 11.22 3.92
N THR A 83 -13.80 11.47 4.62
CA THR A 83 -14.91 12.25 4.11
C THR A 83 -14.53 13.72 4.01
N LEU A 84 -13.84 14.25 5.02
CA LEU A 84 -13.27 15.61 4.96
C LEU A 84 -12.24 15.73 3.82
N GLU A 85 -11.38 14.73 3.62
CA GLU A 85 -10.41 14.68 2.51
C GLU A 85 -11.07 14.53 1.13
N SER A 86 -12.34 14.13 1.02
CA SER A 86 -13.06 14.07 -0.27
C SER A 86 -13.76 15.37 -0.66
N CYS A 87 -13.71 16.39 0.20
CA CYS A 87 -14.32 17.68 -0.08
C CYS A 87 -13.26 18.71 -0.46
N PRO A 88 -13.54 19.60 -1.44
CA PRO A 88 -12.63 20.69 -1.77
C PRO A 88 -12.50 21.66 -0.59
N GLY A 89 -11.27 22.05 -0.26
CA GLY A 89 -10.97 23.06 0.75
C GLY A 89 -11.15 24.49 0.24
N LYS A 90 -11.13 25.46 1.15
CA LYS A 90 -11.23 26.87 0.79
C LYS A 90 -9.98 27.31 0.01
N GLY A 91 -10.15 27.68 -1.25
CA GLY A 91 -9.07 28.13 -2.12
C GLY A 91 -8.37 27.02 -2.91
N ASP A 92 -8.84 25.77 -2.78
CA ASP A 92 -8.39 24.71 -3.69
C ASP A 92 -8.85 25.02 -5.11
N SER A 93 -7.91 25.01 -6.06
CA SER A 93 -8.27 25.09 -7.46
C SER A 93 -9.04 23.82 -7.85
N LEU A 94 -10.04 23.95 -8.74
CA LEU A 94 -10.76 22.80 -9.29
C LEU A 94 -9.80 21.76 -9.89
N PHE A 95 -8.69 22.21 -10.45
CA PHE A 95 -7.65 21.36 -11.01
C PHE A 95 -6.91 20.55 -9.92
N THR A 96 -6.51 21.19 -8.82
CA THR A 96 -5.85 20.51 -7.68
C THR A 96 -6.78 19.46 -7.08
N PHE A 97 -8.05 19.80 -6.89
CA PHE A 97 -9.06 18.88 -6.39
C PHE A 97 -9.28 17.70 -7.35
N PHE A 98 -9.34 17.96 -8.66
CA PHE A 98 -9.46 16.94 -9.69
C PHE A 98 -8.26 15.98 -9.67
N ILE A 99 -7.02 16.49 -9.65
CA ILE A 99 -5.81 15.67 -9.57
C ILE A 99 -5.83 14.79 -8.32
N PHE A 100 -6.14 15.37 -7.16
CA PHE A 100 -6.17 14.61 -5.90
C PHE A 100 -7.21 13.50 -5.94
N THR A 101 -8.41 13.80 -6.45
CA THR A 101 -9.50 12.82 -6.62
C THR A 101 -9.11 11.73 -7.62
N PHE A 102 -8.47 12.09 -8.72
CA PHE A 102 -7.97 11.16 -9.72
C PHE A 102 -6.91 10.21 -9.15
N LEU A 103 -5.89 10.75 -8.47
CA LEU A 103 -4.85 9.95 -7.82
C LEU A 103 -5.43 9.00 -6.77
N ARG A 104 -6.39 9.48 -5.96
CA ARG A 104 -7.12 8.66 -4.99
C ARG A 104 -7.87 7.51 -5.66
N SER A 105 -8.50 7.77 -6.81
CA SER A 105 -9.18 6.74 -7.61
C SER A 105 -8.19 5.71 -8.20
N MET A 106 -7.04 6.17 -8.71
CA MET A 106 -5.97 5.28 -9.21
C MET A 106 -5.42 4.36 -8.11
N MET A 107 -5.27 4.87 -6.90
CA MET A 107 -4.86 4.05 -5.76
C MET A 107 -5.95 3.08 -5.34
N ALA A 108 -7.20 3.53 -5.27
CA ALA A 108 -8.33 2.68 -4.84
C ALA A 108 -8.60 1.51 -5.82
N SER A 109 -8.32 1.71 -7.10
CA SER A 109 -8.43 0.70 -8.16
C SER A 109 -7.18 -0.18 -8.32
N ASN A 110 -6.13 0.03 -7.52
CA ASN A 110 -4.81 -0.58 -7.69
C ASN A 110 -4.14 -0.29 -9.05
N LEU A 111 -4.62 0.69 -9.80
CA LEU A 111 -4.01 1.09 -11.07
C LEU A 111 -2.62 1.69 -10.85
N PHE A 112 -2.47 2.54 -9.82
CA PHE A 112 -1.21 3.22 -9.52
C PHE A 112 -0.08 2.22 -9.21
N ILE A 113 -0.32 1.25 -8.34
CA ILE A 113 0.68 0.24 -7.98
C ILE A 113 1.01 -0.70 -9.15
N SER A 114 0.04 -0.99 -10.01
CA SER A 114 0.23 -1.91 -11.15
C SER A 114 1.03 -1.26 -12.27
N LEU A 115 0.79 0.03 -12.55
CA LEU A 115 1.63 0.84 -13.45
C LEU A 115 3.09 0.88 -12.94
N ALA A 116 3.26 1.05 -11.63
CA ALA A 116 4.58 1.02 -11.01
C ALA A 116 5.30 -0.32 -11.21
N GLY A 117 4.55 -1.44 -11.09
CA GLY A 117 5.08 -2.78 -11.33
C GLY A 117 5.45 -3.05 -12.80
N GLY A 118 4.67 -2.52 -13.74
CA GLY A 118 5.02 -2.55 -15.17
C GLY A 118 6.32 -1.78 -15.45
N LEU A 119 6.46 -0.57 -14.92
CA LEU A 119 7.72 0.21 -15.03
C LEU A 119 8.89 -0.52 -14.37
N LEU A 120 8.66 -1.14 -13.22
CA LEU A 120 9.67 -1.91 -12.52
C LEU A 120 10.19 -3.06 -13.40
N ALA A 121 9.33 -3.75 -14.16
CA ALA A 121 9.75 -4.82 -15.07
C ALA A 121 10.74 -4.33 -16.14
N LEU A 122 10.47 -3.17 -16.77
CA LEU A 122 11.38 -2.56 -17.74
C LEU A 122 12.75 -2.23 -17.11
N ILE A 123 12.73 -1.76 -15.87
CA ILE A 123 13.93 -1.36 -15.13
C ILE A 123 14.72 -2.58 -14.68
N CYS A 124 14.03 -3.66 -14.31
CA CYS A 124 14.65 -4.94 -14.03
C CYS A 124 15.39 -5.49 -15.26
N SER A 125 14.87 -5.29 -16.47
CA SER A 125 15.61 -5.65 -17.70
C SER A 125 16.91 -4.85 -17.83
N ILE A 126 16.89 -3.54 -17.55
CA ILE A 126 18.11 -2.70 -17.51
C ILE A 126 19.09 -3.21 -16.44
N LEU A 127 18.60 -3.52 -15.23
CA LEU A 127 19.44 -4.03 -14.13
C LEU A 127 20.11 -5.38 -14.46
N GLN A 128 19.46 -6.19 -15.29
CA GLN A 128 19.95 -7.47 -15.80
C GLN A 128 20.86 -7.31 -17.04
N ASN A 129 21.10 -6.08 -17.51
CA ASN A 129 21.83 -5.75 -18.75
C ASN A 129 21.16 -6.29 -20.03
N PHE A 130 19.83 -6.32 -20.05
CA PHE A 130 19.03 -6.63 -21.23
C PHE A 130 18.31 -5.37 -21.74
N PRO A 131 18.08 -5.25 -23.07
CA PRO A 131 17.27 -4.16 -23.60
C PRO A 131 15.83 -4.27 -23.06
N PRO A 132 15.23 -3.17 -22.59
CA PRO A 132 13.87 -3.19 -22.08
C PRO A 132 12.86 -3.48 -23.20
N ASP A 133 11.96 -4.45 -22.97
CA ASP A 133 10.90 -4.81 -23.90
C ASP A 133 9.53 -4.34 -23.37
N ALA A 134 8.76 -3.63 -24.19
CA ALA A 134 7.43 -3.15 -23.83
C ALA A 134 6.47 -4.29 -23.40
N ARG A 135 6.69 -5.52 -23.88
CA ARG A 135 5.90 -6.69 -23.47
C ARG A 135 6.06 -7.00 -21.98
N ASP A 136 7.26 -6.81 -21.41
CA ASP A 136 7.52 -7.03 -19.97
C ASP A 136 6.67 -6.09 -19.11
N PHE A 137 6.50 -4.85 -19.55
CA PHE A 137 5.61 -3.88 -18.90
C PHE A 137 4.18 -4.41 -18.83
N PHE A 138 3.61 -4.83 -19.97
CA PHE A 138 2.22 -5.27 -20.04
C PHE A 138 1.99 -6.59 -19.30
N VAL A 139 2.96 -7.50 -19.32
CA VAL A 139 2.91 -8.75 -18.54
C VAL A 139 2.83 -8.43 -17.06
N ALA A 140 3.78 -7.66 -16.52
CA ALA A 140 3.80 -7.31 -15.10
C ALA A 140 2.60 -6.44 -14.70
N PHE A 141 2.25 -5.43 -15.48
CA PHE A 141 1.10 -4.56 -15.25
C PHE A 141 -0.20 -5.36 -15.14
N GLY A 142 -0.52 -6.19 -16.15
CA GLY A 142 -1.79 -6.89 -16.19
C GLY A 142 -1.91 -7.97 -15.12
N TYR A 143 -0.82 -8.70 -14.84
CA TYR A 143 -0.78 -9.67 -13.76
C TYR A 143 -0.98 -9.01 -12.39
N LEU A 144 -0.22 -7.95 -12.08
CA LEU A 144 -0.30 -7.25 -10.80
C LEU A 144 -1.65 -6.59 -10.62
N PHE A 145 -2.20 -5.96 -11.65
CA PHE A 145 -3.53 -5.35 -11.62
C PHE A 145 -4.60 -6.40 -11.28
N ALA A 146 -4.55 -7.54 -11.95
CA ALA A 146 -5.51 -8.61 -11.73
C ALA A 146 -5.42 -9.22 -10.32
N ILE A 147 -4.20 -9.56 -9.87
CA ILE A 147 -4.04 -10.24 -8.57
C ILE A 147 -4.37 -9.31 -7.40
N HIS A 148 -3.98 -8.03 -7.45
CA HIS A 148 -4.30 -7.07 -6.40
C HIS A 148 -5.80 -6.82 -6.30
N ASN A 149 -6.47 -6.66 -7.44
CA ASN A 149 -7.92 -6.48 -7.49
C ASN A 149 -8.70 -7.73 -7.02
N MET A 150 -8.26 -8.93 -7.40
CA MET A 150 -8.84 -10.18 -6.93
C MET A 150 -8.69 -10.35 -5.41
N ASN A 151 -7.48 -10.07 -4.89
CA ASN A 151 -7.19 -10.10 -3.46
C ASN A 151 -8.07 -9.10 -2.70
N ARG A 152 -8.24 -7.89 -3.24
CA ARG A 152 -9.09 -6.85 -2.64
C ARG A 152 -10.56 -7.24 -2.63
N TYR A 153 -11.06 -7.80 -3.72
CA TYR A 153 -12.44 -8.28 -3.82
C TYR A 153 -12.75 -9.40 -2.82
N THR A 154 -11.80 -10.32 -2.63
CA THR A 154 -11.92 -11.41 -1.66
C THR A 154 -11.96 -10.89 -0.23
N ASP A 155 -11.12 -9.89 0.10
CA ASP A 155 -11.10 -9.23 1.40
C ASP A 155 -12.37 -8.42 1.66
N TYR A 156 -12.92 -7.81 0.62
CA TYR A 156 -14.20 -7.11 0.67
C TYR A 156 -15.37 -8.06 0.99
N LYS A 157 -15.48 -9.21 0.31
CA LYS A 157 -16.58 -10.17 0.53
C LYS A 157 -16.56 -10.84 1.90
N THR A 158 -15.41 -10.92 2.56
CA THR A 158 -15.24 -11.67 3.81
C THR A 158 -15.47 -10.83 5.07
N LYS A 159 -15.67 -9.51 4.94
CA LYS A 159 -15.77 -8.59 6.09
C LYS A 159 -17.17 -8.00 6.25
N LYS A 160 -17.77 -8.21 7.43
CA LYS A 160 -19.04 -7.61 7.85
C LYS A 160 -18.91 -6.34 8.71
N LEU A 161 -17.72 -5.96 9.19
CA LEU A 161 -17.61 -5.01 10.31
C LEU A 161 -16.46 -3.97 10.26
N ASN A 162 -15.76 -3.78 9.13
CA ASN A 162 -14.70 -2.77 9.09
C ASN A 162 -14.56 -2.12 7.71
N ASP A 163 -15.07 -0.90 7.54
CA ASP A 163 -14.95 -0.07 6.32
C ASP A 163 -13.49 0.32 6.06
N SER A 164 -12.76 -0.51 5.32
CA SER A 164 -11.42 -0.17 4.81
C SER A 164 -11.45 1.10 3.94
N ARG A 165 -10.31 1.81 3.82
CA ARG A 165 -10.12 3.11 3.11
C ARG A 165 -10.73 3.19 1.71
N GLN A 166 -10.92 2.05 1.08
CA GLN A 166 -11.34 1.92 -0.32
C GLN A 166 -12.69 1.17 -0.45
N GLU A 167 -13.37 0.82 0.65
CA GLU A 167 -14.58 -0.01 0.61
C GLU A 167 -15.77 0.67 -0.07
N ALA A 168 -15.97 1.98 0.14
CA ALA A 168 -17.02 2.73 -0.55
C ALA A 168 -16.80 2.70 -2.07
N PHE A 169 -15.56 2.87 -2.51
CA PHE A 169 -15.20 2.80 -3.93
C PHE A 169 -15.48 1.41 -4.52
N TRP A 170 -15.07 0.35 -3.81
CA TRP A 170 -15.30 -1.03 -4.26
C TRP A 170 -16.77 -1.45 -4.21
N ARG A 171 -17.57 -0.93 -3.28
CA ARG A 171 -19.03 -1.14 -3.28
C ARG A 171 -19.66 -0.63 -4.57
N SER A 172 -19.24 0.53 -5.05
CA SER A 172 -19.77 1.15 -6.27
C SER A 172 -19.18 0.58 -7.56
N TYR A 173 -17.90 0.16 -7.57
CA TYR A 173 -17.17 -0.15 -8.80
C TYR A 173 -16.58 -1.58 -8.88
N SER A 174 -16.91 -2.49 -7.97
CA SER A 174 -16.31 -3.83 -7.93
C SER A 174 -16.47 -4.63 -9.23
N LEU A 175 -17.65 -4.65 -9.84
CA LEU A 175 -17.89 -5.44 -11.06
C LEU A 175 -17.08 -4.90 -12.26
N PRO A 176 -17.14 -3.59 -12.61
CA PRO A 176 -16.29 -3.02 -13.66
C PRO A 176 -14.79 -3.29 -13.42
N LEU A 177 -14.30 -3.11 -12.19
CA LEU A 177 -12.89 -3.35 -11.85
C LEU A 177 -12.48 -4.81 -12.07
N LEU A 178 -13.34 -5.76 -11.71
CA LEU A 178 -13.08 -7.18 -11.93
C LEU A 178 -13.08 -7.54 -13.43
N VAL A 179 -13.98 -6.98 -14.21
CA VAL A 179 -14.00 -7.19 -15.68
C VAL A 179 -12.73 -6.63 -16.31
N MET A 180 -12.34 -5.40 -15.97
CA MET A 180 -11.08 -4.81 -16.44
C MET A 180 -9.86 -5.62 -15.98
N SER A 181 -9.89 -6.17 -14.76
CA SER A 181 -8.84 -7.04 -14.24
C SER A 181 -8.73 -8.35 -15.03
N GLY A 182 -9.85 -8.97 -15.37
CA GLY A 182 -9.88 -10.17 -16.20
C GLY A 182 -9.34 -9.90 -17.61
N PHE A 183 -9.72 -8.78 -18.21
CA PHE A 183 -9.19 -8.35 -19.50
C PHE A 183 -7.69 -8.08 -19.45
N ALA A 184 -7.21 -7.34 -18.44
CA ALA A 184 -5.79 -7.06 -18.25
C ALA A 184 -4.97 -8.34 -18.02
N LEU A 185 -5.51 -9.33 -17.30
CA LEU A 185 -4.88 -10.63 -17.11
C LEU A 185 -4.79 -11.41 -18.42
N ALA A 186 -5.88 -11.44 -19.21
CA ALA A 186 -5.89 -12.09 -20.51
C ALA A 186 -4.85 -11.47 -21.46
N LEU A 187 -4.75 -10.14 -21.45
CA LEU A 187 -3.74 -9.42 -22.24
C LEU A 187 -2.31 -9.70 -21.76
N SER A 188 -2.09 -9.77 -20.44
CA SER A 188 -0.81 -10.14 -19.84
C SER A 188 -0.39 -11.57 -20.26
N ILE A 189 -1.32 -12.52 -20.22
CA ILE A 189 -1.09 -13.90 -20.69
C ILE A 189 -0.81 -13.95 -22.19
N TYR A 190 -1.52 -13.15 -22.99
CA TYR A 190 -1.27 -13.04 -24.43
C TYR A 190 0.14 -12.52 -24.71
N PHE A 191 0.59 -11.46 -24.04
CA PHE A 191 1.96 -10.95 -24.22
C PHE A 191 3.02 -11.94 -23.73
N ALA A 192 2.77 -12.66 -22.65
CA ALA A 192 3.68 -13.73 -22.20
C ALA A 192 3.80 -14.84 -23.24
N LEU A 193 2.70 -15.21 -23.91
CA LEU A 193 2.71 -16.17 -25.02
C LEU A 193 3.54 -15.69 -26.22
N GLN A 194 3.47 -14.39 -26.53
CA GLN A 194 4.29 -13.77 -27.57
C GLN A 194 5.79 -13.71 -27.22
N GLN A 195 6.14 -13.78 -25.93
CA GLN A 195 7.53 -13.85 -25.47
C GLN A 195 8.07 -15.28 -25.48
N GLY A 196 7.24 -16.27 -25.17
CA GLY A 196 7.59 -17.68 -25.25
C GLY A 196 6.65 -18.60 -24.46
N THR A 197 6.68 -19.90 -24.80
CA THR A 197 5.80 -20.90 -24.17
C THR A 197 6.07 -21.05 -22.67
N LEU A 198 7.33 -20.94 -22.25
CA LEU A 198 7.70 -21.09 -20.84
C LEU A 198 7.19 -19.91 -19.98
N GLN A 199 7.31 -18.68 -20.49
CA GLN A 199 6.75 -17.47 -19.87
C GLN A 199 5.24 -17.62 -19.70
N PHE A 200 4.54 -18.05 -20.76
CA PHE A 200 3.11 -18.30 -20.73
C PHE A 200 2.72 -19.32 -19.67
N VAL A 201 3.35 -20.50 -19.65
CA VAL A 201 3.04 -21.57 -18.69
C VAL A 201 3.30 -21.11 -17.25
N LEU A 202 4.44 -20.46 -17.00
CA LEU A 202 4.77 -19.97 -15.65
C LEU A 202 3.81 -18.90 -15.18
N LEU A 203 3.46 -17.94 -16.05
CA LEU A 203 2.48 -16.91 -15.71
C LEU A 203 1.09 -17.49 -15.46
N LEU A 204 0.69 -18.52 -16.21
CA LEU A 204 -0.58 -19.23 -15.99
C LEU A 204 -0.60 -19.93 -14.62
N ILE A 205 0.48 -20.64 -14.27
CA ILE A 205 0.65 -21.27 -12.95
C ILE A 205 0.60 -20.22 -11.83
N MET A 206 1.33 -19.12 -11.98
CA MET A 206 1.35 -18.03 -11.00
C MET A 206 -0.01 -17.34 -10.84
N SER A 207 -0.76 -17.21 -11.93
CA SER A 207 -2.11 -16.65 -11.92
C SER A 207 -3.06 -17.58 -11.18
N LEU A 208 -2.97 -18.89 -11.44
CA LEU A 208 -3.74 -19.91 -10.73
C LEU A 208 -3.38 -19.93 -9.24
N LEU A 209 -2.08 -19.92 -8.89
CA LEU A 209 -1.62 -19.85 -7.51
C LEU A 209 -2.12 -18.58 -6.80
N GLY A 210 -2.10 -17.44 -7.48
CA GLY A 210 -2.63 -16.18 -6.94
C GLY A 210 -4.13 -16.25 -6.65
N ILE A 211 -4.91 -16.85 -7.54
CA ILE A 211 -6.36 -17.06 -7.33
C ILE A 211 -6.58 -18.06 -6.18
N LEU A 212 -5.90 -19.21 -6.21
CA LEU A 212 -5.99 -20.25 -5.18
C LEU A 212 -5.55 -19.75 -3.80
N TYR A 213 -4.59 -18.82 -3.73
CA TYR A 213 -4.18 -18.19 -2.47
C TYR A 213 -5.32 -17.41 -1.81
N SER A 214 -6.19 -16.79 -2.61
CA SER A 214 -7.30 -15.95 -2.15
C SER A 214 -8.61 -16.72 -1.95
N VAL A 215 -8.85 -17.73 -2.77
CA VAL A 215 -10.05 -18.58 -2.70
C VAL A 215 -9.89 -19.63 -1.59
N PRO A 216 -10.92 -19.88 -0.76
CA PRO A 216 -10.90 -21.00 0.19
C PRO A 216 -10.83 -22.33 -0.57
N ILE A 217 -9.70 -23.04 -0.45
CA ILE A 217 -9.45 -24.30 -1.16
C ILE A 217 -10.20 -25.46 -0.50
N ILE A 218 -10.51 -25.35 0.80
CA ILE A 218 -11.09 -26.46 1.59
C ILE A 218 -12.62 -26.34 1.66
N PRO A 219 -13.38 -27.35 1.18
CA PRO A 219 -14.83 -27.43 1.32
C PRO A 219 -15.24 -27.46 2.81
N LYS A 220 -16.40 -26.87 3.14
CA LYS A 220 -16.96 -26.78 4.51
C LYS A 220 -17.12 -28.13 5.24
N VAL A 221 -17.01 -29.26 4.54
CA VAL A 221 -17.20 -30.60 5.10
C VAL A 221 -15.94 -31.08 5.84
N ILE A 222 -14.75 -30.64 5.44
CA ILE A 222 -13.46 -31.09 6.01
C ILE A 222 -12.97 -30.16 7.14
N THR A 223 -13.68 -29.06 7.39
CA THR A 223 -13.24 -27.99 8.30
C THR A 223 -13.25 -28.32 9.79
N ASN A 224 -13.76 -29.49 10.20
CA ASN A 224 -13.66 -29.95 11.58
C ASN A 224 -12.29 -30.58 11.92
N ILE A 225 -11.45 -30.87 10.92
CA ILE A 225 -10.15 -31.55 11.11
C ILE A 225 -8.97 -30.60 10.81
N ILE A 226 -9.09 -29.70 9.82
CA ILE A 226 -8.02 -28.79 9.41
C ILE A 226 -8.42 -27.34 9.69
N ARG A 227 -7.65 -26.65 10.54
CA ARG A 227 -7.91 -25.28 11.03
C ARG A 227 -7.57 -24.18 10.01
N VAL A 228 -6.83 -24.51 8.95
CA VAL A 228 -6.36 -23.59 7.90
C VAL A 228 -7.15 -23.82 6.62
N ARG A 229 -7.96 -22.84 6.20
CA ARG A 229 -8.85 -22.88 5.01
C ARG A 229 -8.29 -22.16 3.79
N LYS A 230 -7.30 -21.29 3.97
CA LYS A 230 -6.60 -20.53 2.92
C LYS A 230 -5.10 -20.50 3.19
N LEU A 231 -4.27 -20.52 2.15
CA LEU A 231 -2.83 -20.20 2.28
C LEU A 231 -2.61 -18.80 2.90
N LYS A 232 -3.57 -17.90 2.70
CA LYS A 232 -3.66 -16.57 3.31
C LYS A 232 -3.85 -16.56 4.83
N GLU A 233 -4.25 -17.68 5.43
CA GLU A 233 -4.40 -17.83 6.88
C GLU A 233 -3.10 -18.27 7.58
N ILE A 234 -2.00 -18.45 6.83
CA ILE A 234 -0.68 -18.64 7.43
C ILE A 234 -0.10 -17.26 7.81
N PRO A 235 0.27 -17.04 9.08
CA PRO A 235 0.91 -15.81 9.55
C PRO A 235 2.06 -15.33 8.67
N GLY A 236 1.99 -14.08 8.19
CA GLY A 236 3.07 -13.47 7.39
C GLY A 236 3.25 -14.02 5.98
N SER A 237 2.47 -15.02 5.55
CA SER A 237 2.59 -15.62 4.22
C SER A 237 2.31 -14.61 3.10
N LYS A 238 1.34 -13.70 3.32
CA LYS A 238 0.99 -12.63 2.38
C LYS A 238 2.22 -11.84 1.96
N THR A 239 3.00 -11.38 2.93
CA THR A 239 4.17 -10.53 2.69
C THR A 239 5.22 -11.27 1.85
N PHE A 240 5.46 -12.54 2.14
CA PHE A 240 6.41 -13.37 1.41
C PHE A 240 5.93 -13.69 -0.01
N PHE A 241 4.68 -14.15 -0.17
CA PHE A 241 4.12 -14.48 -1.49
C PHE A 241 3.98 -13.26 -2.39
N VAL A 242 3.68 -12.08 -1.84
CA VAL A 242 3.68 -10.82 -2.61
C VAL A 242 5.08 -10.51 -3.11
N ALA A 243 6.10 -10.55 -2.25
CA ALA A 243 7.49 -10.31 -2.67
C ALA A 243 7.96 -11.30 -3.75
N LEU A 244 7.61 -12.58 -3.58
CA LEU A 244 7.92 -13.63 -4.54
C LEU A 244 7.23 -13.37 -5.88
N ALA A 245 5.91 -13.13 -5.87
CA ALA A 245 5.13 -12.91 -7.09
C ALA A 245 5.63 -11.71 -7.89
N TRP A 246 5.95 -10.60 -7.21
CA TRP A 246 6.55 -9.43 -7.85
C TRP A 246 7.90 -9.75 -8.48
N SER A 247 8.78 -10.44 -7.77
CA SER A 247 10.13 -10.78 -8.28
C SER A 247 10.06 -11.71 -9.48
N PHE A 248 9.14 -12.68 -9.45
CA PHE A 248 8.92 -13.57 -10.58
C PHE A 248 8.44 -12.81 -11.81
N VAL A 249 7.39 -11.99 -11.67
CA VAL A 249 6.80 -11.32 -12.84
C VAL A 249 7.67 -10.18 -13.39
N THR A 250 8.41 -9.48 -12.52
CA THR A 250 9.22 -8.32 -12.92
C THR A 250 10.67 -8.66 -13.25
N VAL A 251 11.21 -9.77 -12.73
CA VAL A 251 12.61 -10.16 -12.96
C VAL A 251 12.71 -11.47 -13.73
N LEU A 252 12.09 -12.55 -13.22
CA LEU A 252 12.28 -13.88 -13.78
C LEU A 252 11.65 -14.02 -15.17
N ILE A 253 10.40 -13.57 -15.35
CA ILE A 253 9.70 -13.71 -16.64
C ILE A 253 10.47 -13.05 -17.80
N PRO A 254 10.93 -11.79 -17.69
CA PRO A 254 11.81 -11.18 -18.70
C PRO A 254 13.10 -11.98 -18.96
N ALA A 255 13.69 -12.55 -17.91
CA ALA A 255 14.97 -13.27 -17.97
C ALA A 255 14.90 -14.64 -18.66
N LEU A 256 13.71 -15.20 -18.88
CA LEU A 256 13.53 -16.56 -19.43
C LEU A 256 13.99 -16.70 -20.89
N ASN A 257 14.03 -15.60 -21.64
CA ASN A 257 14.52 -15.61 -23.03
C ASN A 257 16.06 -15.58 -23.13
N THR A 258 16.76 -15.42 -22.01
CA THR A 258 18.22 -15.40 -21.96
C THR A 258 18.72 -16.55 -21.10
N ASN A 259 19.27 -16.27 -19.92
CA ASN A 259 19.68 -17.27 -18.94
C ASN A 259 19.11 -16.90 -17.57
N ALA A 260 17.84 -17.26 -17.35
CA ALA A 260 17.09 -16.88 -16.16
C ALA A 260 17.78 -17.21 -14.83
N PHE A 261 18.57 -18.29 -14.80
CA PHE A 261 19.27 -18.77 -13.60
C PHE A 261 20.74 -18.35 -13.55
N SER A 262 21.15 -17.38 -14.36
CA SER A 262 22.48 -16.77 -14.24
C SER A 262 22.66 -16.11 -12.86
N PRO A 263 23.89 -16.06 -12.31
CA PRO A 263 24.16 -15.36 -11.06
C PRO A 263 23.69 -13.90 -11.08
N GLN A 264 23.77 -13.23 -12.23
CA GLN A 264 23.32 -11.87 -12.43
C GLN A 264 21.81 -11.74 -12.22
N ASN A 265 21.02 -12.57 -12.90
CA ASN A 265 19.56 -12.52 -12.82
C ASN A 265 19.04 -12.92 -11.43
N LEU A 266 19.67 -13.92 -10.80
CA LEU A 266 19.37 -14.29 -9.41
C LEU A 266 19.69 -13.16 -8.42
N SER A 267 20.73 -12.38 -8.68
CA SER A 267 21.07 -11.23 -7.84
C SER A 267 20.01 -10.13 -7.93
N VAL A 268 19.56 -9.78 -9.14
CA VAL A 268 18.47 -8.81 -9.35
C VAL A 268 17.17 -9.32 -8.73
N PHE A 269 16.88 -10.62 -8.88
CA PHE A 269 15.72 -11.26 -8.29
C PHE A 269 15.71 -11.10 -6.75
N LEU A 270 16.85 -11.37 -6.11
CA LEU A 270 17.01 -11.23 -4.66
C LEU A 270 16.85 -9.77 -4.21
N LEU A 271 17.48 -8.83 -4.92
CA LEU A 271 17.42 -7.39 -4.58
C LEU A 271 15.99 -6.84 -4.68
N ILE A 272 15.31 -7.11 -5.79
CA ILE A 272 13.94 -6.66 -6.03
C ILE A 272 12.98 -7.34 -5.07
N GLY A 273 13.13 -8.64 -4.84
CA GLY A 273 12.31 -9.37 -3.87
C GLY A 273 12.47 -8.85 -2.45
N LEU A 274 13.70 -8.58 -2.02
CA LEU A 274 13.95 -7.99 -0.71
C LEU A 274 13.37 -6.56 -0.61
N PHE A 275 13.47 -5.75 -1.67
CA PHE A 275 12.86 -4.43 -1.70
C PHE A 275 11.33 -4.49 -1.57
N VAL A 276 10.67 -5.34 -2.38
CA VAL A 276 9.21 -5.53 -2.33
C VAL A 276 8.79 -6.06 -0.95
N PHE A 277 9.55 -7.00 -0.38
CA PHE A 277 9.33 -7.51 0.98
C PHE A 277 9.37 -6.39 2.01
N ILE A 278 10.44 -5.58 2.05
CA ILE A 278 10.60 -4.44 2.97
C ILE A 278 9.42 -3.48 2.83
N ARG A 279 9.07 -3.09 1.59
CA ARG A 279 7.95 -2.20 1.30
C ARG A 279 6.63 -2.77 1.83
N THR A 280 6.43 -4.09 1.68
CA THR A 280 5.20 -4.76 2.09
C THR A 280 5.09 -4.87 3.61
N VAL A 281 6.21 -5.18 4.29
CA VAL A 281 6.27 -5.16 5.77
C VAL A 281 6.00 -3.75 6.29
N LEU A 282 6.55 -2.70 5.65
CA LEU A 282 6.34 -1.33 6.08
C LEU A 282 4.87 -0.89 5.94
N LEU A 283 4.17 -1.31 4.88
CA LEU A 283 2.71 -1.14 4.78
C LEU A 283 1.98 -1.83 5.93
N ASP A 284 2.27 -3.11 6.16
CA ASP A 284 1.60 -3.89 7.20
C ASP A 284 1.89 -3.29 8.61
N VAL A 285 3.06 -2.65 8.82
CA VAL A 285 3.39 -1.91 10.05
C VAL A 285 2.52 -0.67 10.18
N PHE A 286 2.35 0.09 9.10
CA PHE A 286 1.50 1.29 9.12
C PHE A 286 0.03 0.98 9.42
N ASP A 287 -0.45 -0.21 9.05
CA ASP A 287 -1.83 -0.64 9.28
C ASP A 287 -2.00 -1.62 10.45
N VAL A 288 -0.96 -1.84 11.29
CA VAL A 288 -0.95 -2.86 12.35
C VAL A 288 -2.16 -2.78 13.29
N GLN A 289 -2.59 -1.56 13.68
CA GLN A 289 -3.76 -1.38 14.54
C GLN A 289 -5.07 -1.78 13.84
N GLY A 290 -5.22 -1.41 12.57
CA GLY A 290 -6.40 -1.76 11.77
C GLY A 290 -6.48 -3.26 11.51
N ASP A 291 -5.33 -3.89 11.30
CA ASP A 291 -5.22 -5.33 11.09
C ASP A 291 -5.48 -6.14 12.36
N MET A 292 -4.99 -5.70 13.53
CA MET A 292 -5.34 -6.31 14.82
C MET A 292 -6.85 -6.29 15.08
N ILE A 293 -7.51 -5.15 14.85
CA ILE A 293 -8.97 -5.01 15.04
C ILE A 293 -9.73 -5.90 14.04
N ALA A 294 -9.22 -6.02 12.81
CA ALA A 294 -9.83 -6.85 11.78
C ALA A 294 -9.52 -8.35 11.93
N GLY A 295 -8.74 -8.75 12.93
CA GLY A 295 -8.32 -10.13 13.14
C GLY A 295 -7.43 -10.67 12.01
N LYS A 296 -6.65 -9.81 11.32
CA LYS A 296 -5.71 -10.27 10.29
C LYS A 296 -4.38 -10.70 10.90
N GLU A 297 -3.83 -11.79 10.41
CA GLU A 297 -2.53 -12.32 10.82
C GLU A 297 -1.39 -11.78 9.93
N THR A 298 -1.21 -10.46 9.92
CA THR A 298 -0.05 -9.85 9.26
C THR A 298 1.22 -9.99 10.10
N LEU A 299 2.39 -9.93 9.47
CA LEU A 299 3.66 -10.11 10.16
C LEU A 299 3.78 -9.23 11.42
N PRO A 300 3.42 -7.92 11.38
CA PRO A 300 3.50 -7.07 12.57
C PRO A 300 2.50 -7.39 13.68
N VAL A 301 1.37 -8.01 13.34
CA VAL A 301 0.42 -8.52 14.34
C VAL A 301 1.00 -9.74 15.06
N CYS A 302 1.68 -10.63 14.32
CA CYS A 302 2.19 -11.89 14.86
C CYS A 302 3.47 -11.73 15.70
N ILE A 303 4.47 -10.98 15.20
CA ILE A 303 5.75 -10.79 15.91
C ILE A 303 5.81 -9.50 16.73
N GLY A 304 4.84 -8.61 16.55
CA GLY A 304 4.76 -7.31 17.20
C GLY A 304 5.41 -6.18 16.39
N GLU A 305 4.87 -4.97 16.57
CA GLU A 305 5.27 -3.75 15.85
C GLU A 305 6.77 -3.44 16.02
N LYS A 306 7.29 -3.46 17.26
CA LYS A 306 8.72 -3.16 17.55
C LYS A 306 9.68 -4.16 16.90
N LYS A 307 9.33 -5.47 16.90
CA LYS A 307 10.17 -6.50 16.26
C LYS A 307 10.13 -6.35 14.73
N SER A 308 8.98 -5.96 14.18
CA SER A 308 8.83 -5.71 12.73
C SER A 308 9.62 -4.50 12.27
N ILE A 309 9.65 -3.41 13.06
CA ILE A 309 10.51 -2.25 12.77
C ILE A 309 11.99 -2.63 12.82
N ARG A 310 12.41 -3.46 13.78
CA ARG A 310 13.79 -3.97 13.84
C ARG A 310 14.13 -4.84 12.62
N LEU A 311 13.20 -5.72 12.22
CA LEU A 311 13.33 -6.52 11.00
C LEU A 311 13.49 -5.62 9.77
N LEU A 312 12.68 -4.57 9.63
CA LEU A 312 12.79 -3.59 8.55
C LEU A 312 14.19 -2.96 8.49
N TYR A 313 14.74 -2.52 9.62
CA TYR A 313 16.09 -1.96 9.65
C TYR A 313 17.16 -2.96 9.22
N TYR A 314 17.09 -4.21 9.70
CA TYR A 314 18.02 -5.25 9.28
C TYR A 314 17.88 -5.59 7.79
N SER A 315 16.65 -5.77 7.30
CA SER A 315 16.41 -6.04 5.89
C SER A 315 16.89 -4.89 4.98
N MET A 316 16.71 -3.63 5.37
CA MET A 316 17.22 -2.48 4.61
C MET A 316 18.75 -2.41 4.63
N ALA A 317 19.39 -2.71 5.75
CA ALA A 317 20.85 -2.76 5.84
C ALA A 317 21.43 -3.87 4.97
N ILE A 318 20.81 -5.06 5.00
CA ILE A 318 21.16 -6.19 4.12
C ILE A 318 20.98 -5.79 2.66
N LEU A 319 19.84 -5.18 2.30
CA LEU A 319 19.60 -4.74 0.93
C LEU A 319 20.64 -3.73 0.45
N ALA A 320 20.97 -2.73 1.27
CA ALA A 320 21.98 -1.74 0.94
C ALA A 320 23.38 -2.37 0.76
N ALA A 321 23.75 -3.31 1.64
CA ALA A 321 25.02 -4.03 1.53
C ALA A 321 25.08 -4.89 0.27
N LEU A 322 24.01 -5.64 -0.04
CA LEU A 322 23.91 -6.44 -1.25
C LEU A 322 23.92 -5.58 -2.52
N LEU A 323 23.28 -4.41 -2.53
CA LEU A 323 23.34 -3.48 -3.66
C LEU A 323 24.78 -3.05 -3.95
N VAL A 324 25.51 -2.59 -2.93
CA VAL A 324 26.91 -2.19 -3.09
C VAL A 324 27.78 -3.37 -3.54
N LEU A 325 27.62 -4.53 -2.90
CA LEU A 325 28.40 -5.72 -3.22
C LEU A 325 28.14 -6.21 -4.65
N PHE A 326 26.88 -6.41 -5.03
CA PHE A 326 26.51 -6.95 -6.33
C PHE A 326 26.86 -5.99 -7.48
N THR A 327 26.75 -4.68 -7.27
CA THR A 327 27.21 -3.71 -8.26
C THR A 327 28.75 -3.70 -8.36
N ALA A 328 29.48 -3.83 -7.25
CA ALA A 328 30.95 -3.83 -7.26
C ALA A 328 31.54 -5.06 -7.97
N ILE A 329 30.93 -6.23 -7.81
CA ILE A 329 31.38 -7.49 -8.45
C ILE A 329 30.77 -7.72 -9.85
N GLY A 330 29.98 -6.77 -10.37
CA GLY A 330 29.37 -6.87 -11.70
C GLY A 330 28.24 -7.88 -11.81
N MET A 331 27.59 -8.24 -10.70
CA MET A 331 26.38 -9.10 -10.69
C MET A 331 25.11 -8.33 -11.07
N THR A 332 25.13 -7.00 -11.01
CA THR A 332 24.07 -6.12 -11.53
C THR A 332 24.65 -5.02 -12.42
N ALA A 333 23.81 -4.38 -13.22
CA ALA A 333 24.20 -3.17 -13.94
C ALA A 333 24.75 -2.09 -12.98
N LYS A 334 25.68 -1.26 -13.44
CA LYS A 334 26.24 -0.13 -12.66
C LYS A 334 25.14 0.81 -12.14
N SER A 335 24.06 0.96 -12.91
CA SER A 335 22.89 1.75 -12.54
C SER A 335 22.15 1.22 -11.30
N GLY A 336 22.39 -0.04 -10.89
CA GLY A 336 21.80 -0.66 -9.70
C GLY A 336 22.12 0.08 -8.40
N ILE A 337 23.27 0.77 -8.33
CA ILE A 337 23.65 1.55 -7.13
C ILE A 337 22.64 2.66 -6.82
N TRP A 338 21.94 3.18 -7.83
CA TRP A 338 20.95 4.25 -7.66
C TRP A 338 19.70 3.80 -6.91
N MET A 339 19.49 2.48 -6.73
CA MET A 339 18.46 1.94 -5.84
C MET A 339 18.71 2.28 -4.36
N LEU A 340 19.92 2.70 -3.98
CA LEU A 340 20.20 3.20 -2.61
C LEU A 340 19.33 4.41 -2.25
N GLY A 341 18.98 5.27 -3.21
CA GLY A 341 18.11 6.42 -2.97
C GLY A 341 16.72 6.03 -2.43
N PRO A 342 15.97 5.17 -3.13
CA PRO A 342 14.72 4.59 -2.63
C PRO A 342 14.85 3.84 -1.30
N VAL A 343 15.99 3.17 -1.04
CA VAL A 343 16.22 2.52 0.26
C VAL A 343 16.38 3.54 1.38
N LEU A 344 17.09 4.64 1.14
CA LEU A 344 17.23 5.74 2.10
C LEU A 344 15.89 6.44 2.37
N SER A 345 15.02 6.58 1.37
CA SER A 345 13.68 7.13 1.58
C SER A 345 12.80 6.20 2.44
N LEU A 346 12.89 4.88 2.26
CA LEU A 346 12.22 3.91 3.14
C LEU A 346 12.75 3.97 4.59
N LEU A 347 14.06 4.15 4.75
CA LEU A 347 14.69 4.32 6.06
C LEU A 347 14.17 5.60 6.75
N LEU A 348 14.09 6.71 6.01
CA LEU A 348 13.54 7.97 6.50
C LEU A 348 12.07 7.82 6.92
N LEU A 349 11.24 7.18 6.10
CA LEU A 349 9.84 6.92 6.43
C LEU A 349 9.71 6.07 7.70
N THR A 350 10.52 5.02 7.84
CA THR A 350 10.54 4.16 9.04
C THR A 350 10.92 4.97 10.29
N ARG A 351 11.94 5.83 10.20
CA ARG A 351 12.34 6.75 11.28
C ARG A 351 11.23 7.75 11.64
N LEU A 352 10.54 8.31 10.66
CA LEU A 352 9.45 9.27 10.88
C LEU A 352 8.23 8.60 11.50
N TYR A 353 7.96 7.35 11.15
CA TYR A 353 6.93 6.52 11.76
C TYR A 353 7.21 6.29 13.25
N GLU A 354 8.44 5.87 13.60
CA GLU A 354 8.83 5.68 15.02
C GLU A 354 8.69 6.95 15.86
N LYS A 355 9.01 8.11 15.27
CA LYS A 355 8.84 9.42 15.91
C LYS A 355 7.38 9.88 16.00
N LYS A 356 6.41 9.07 15.56
CA LYS A 356 4.98 9.39 15.48
C LYS A 356 4.68 10.70 14.75
N LYS A 357 5.53 11.02 13.75
CA LYS A 357 5.39 12.21 12.90
C LYS A 357 4.58 11.94 11.64
N LEU A 358 4.27 10.68 11.36
CA LEU A 358 3.46 10.28 10.22
C LEU A 358 2.02 10.03 10.66
N VAL A 359 1.08 10.68 9.97
CA VAL A 359 -0.34 10.40 10.09
C VAL A 359 -0.68 9.29 9.09
N GLN A 360 -1.33 8.23 9.56
CA GLN A 360 -1.82 7.16 8.70
C GLN A 360 -2.87 7.72 7.74
N GLY A 361 -2.81 7.33 6.47
CA GLY A 361 -3.76 7.79 5.47
C GLY A 361 -3.30 7.54 4.04
N ILE A 362 -4.12 7.97 3.08
CA ILE A 362 -3.88 7.72 1.66
C ILE A 362 -2.57 8.36 1.16
N ARG A 363 -2.18 9.50 1.76
CA ARG A 363 -0.91 10.16 1.44
C ARG A 363 0.28 9.25 1.77
N LEU A 364 0.27 8.60 2.94
CA LEU A 364 1.37 7.73 3.34
C LEU A 364 1.45 6.48 2.45
N GLU A 365 0.29 5.89 2.12
CA GLU A 365 0.22 4.81 1.13
C GLU A 365 0.80 5.27 -0.22
N PHE A 366 0.39 6.45 -0.72
CA PHE A 366 0.85 7.02 -1.98
C PHE A 366 2.36 7.18 -2.02
N TRP A 367 2.95 7.77 -0.97
CA TRP A 367 4.40 7.90 -0.83
C TRP A 367 5.09 6.55 -0.91
N LEU A 368 4.53 5.53 -0.26
CA LEU A 368 5.14 4.21 -0.24
C LEU A 368 4.96 3.44 -1.56
N GLU A 369 3.83 3.60 -2.25
CA GLU A 369 3.63 3.06 -3.61
C GLU A 369 4.57 3.74 -4.62
N SER A 370 4.82 5.04 -4.43
CA SER A 370 5.68 5.85 -5.30
C SER A 370 7.15 5.38 -5.32
N HIS A 371 7.57 4.52 -4.38
CA HIS A 371 8.93 4.01 -4.33
C HIS A 371 9.32 3.17 -5.55
N PHE A 372 8.38 2.47 -6.17
CA PHE A 372 8.65 1.75 -7.43
C PHE A 372 8.89 2.72 -8.59
N TYR A 373 8.18 3.85 -8.62
CA TYR A 373 8.45 4.93 -9.57
C TYR A 373 9.80 5.60 -9.30
N LEU A 374 10.17 5.77 -8.03
CA LEU A 374 11.49 6.30 -7.66
C LEU A 374 12.61 5.35 -8.09
N ILE A 375 12.47 4.04 -7.90
CA ILE A 375 13.41 3.05 -8.45
C ILE A 375 13.53 3.22 -9.95
N ALA A 376 12.39 3.29 -10.66
CA ALA A 376 12.40 3.41 -12.10
C ALA A 376 13.11 4.68 -12.58
N ALA A 377 12.79 5.82 -11.97
CA ALA A 377 13.44 7.08 -12.31
C ALA A 377 14.94 7.05 -12.02
N PHE A 378 15.35 6.56 -10.84
CA PHE A 378 16.75 6.64 -10.39
C PHE A 378 17.64 5.67 -11.16
N VAL A 379 17.18 4.45 -11.41
CA VAL A 379 17.94 3.47 -12.20
C VAL A 379 18.02 3.90 -13.66
N TRP A 380 16.93 4.43 -14.24
CA TRP A 380 16.93 4.91 -15.62
C TRP A 380 17.89 6.09 -15.80
N LEU A 381 17.81 7.11 -14.94
CA LEU A 381 18.77 8.22 -14.94
C LEU A 381 20.20 7.72 -14.77
N GLY A 382 20.41 6.79 -13.83
CA GLY A 382 21.69 6.16 -13.61
C GLY A 382 22.27 5.48 -14.85
N SER A 383 21.42 4.79 -15.62
CA SER A 383 21.82 4.10 -16.84
C SER A 383 22.18 5.05 -17.99
N THR A 384 21.62 6.26 -18.01
CA THR A 384 21.99 7.29 -19.00
C THR A 384 23.30 8.02 -18.67
N LEU A 385 23.73 7.96 -17.39
CA LEU A 385 24.94 8.63 -16.90
C LEU A 385 26.16 7.71 -16.83
N SER A 386 25.95 6.39 -16.84
CA SER A 386 26.97 5.34 -16.72
C SER A 386 27.36 4.76 -18.07
#